data_AF-A0A840WH33-F1
#
_entry.id   AF-A0A840WH33-F1
#
_cell.length_a   1.000
_cell.length_b   1.000
_cell.length_c   1.000
_cell.angle_alpha   90.00
_cell.angle_beta   90.00
_cell.angle_gamma   90.00
#
_symmetry.space_group_name_H-M   'P 1'
#
loop_
_entity.id
_entity.type
_entity.pdbx_description
1 polymer ?
#
loop_
_entity_poly.entity_id
_entity_poly.type
_entity_poly.pdbx_seq_one_letter_code
_entity_poly.pdbx_strand_id
1 'polypeptide(L)'
;MIAYQAVASVLLWWATVAHLRLAFGRGDGTRATLLGNLALSALARLALMFLVGGLWFGYWITFGPAQQVHFTLLLVAVGGLVLVNLPRGRAAA
;
A
#
# COMPACT_ATOMS: atom_id res chain seq x y z
N MET A 1 8.02 16.01 2.60
CA MET A 1 8.26 14.54 2.68
C MET A 1 7.58 13.90 3.88
N ILE A 2 7.90 14.30 5.11
CA ILE A 2 7.31 13.71 6.35
C ILE A 2 5.78 13.75 6.35
N ALA A 3 5.17 14.87 5.94
CA ALA A 3 3.72 14.98 5.83
C ALA A 3 3.10 13.90 4.93
N TYR A 4 3.75 13.57 3.80
CA TYR A 4 3.27 12.52 2.90
C TYR A 4 3.38 11.13 3.52
N GLN A 5 4.47 10.85 4.23
CA GLN A 5 4.64 9.61 4.99
C GLN A 5 3.56 9.48 6.07
N ALA A 6 3.29 10.55 6.82
CA ALA A 6 2.24 10.58 7.83
C ALA A 6 0.86 10.31 7.22
N VAL A 7 0.53 10.97 6.10
CA VAL A 7 -0.73 10.74 5.38
C VAL A 7 -0.84 9.29 4.90
N ALA A 8 0.21 8.74 4.29
CA ALA A 8 0.21 7.35 3.84
C ALA A 8 -0.01 6.37 5.01
N SER A 9 0.68 6.58 6.14
CA SER A 9 0.51 5.77 7.35
C SER A 9 -0.90 5.85 7.94
N VAL A 10 -1.50 7.04 7.98
CA VAL A 10 -2.89 7.21 8.44
C VAL A 10 -3.88 6.51 7.51
N LEU A 11 -3.69 6.63 6.19
CA LEU A 11 -4.51 5.92 5.21
C LEU A 11 -4.40 4.40 5.37
N LEU A 12 -3.18 3.87 5.54
CA LEU A 12 -2.94 2.43 5.79
C LEU A 12 -3.61 1.95 7.06
N TRP A 13 -3.59 2.76 8.13
CA TRP A 13 -4.27 2.45 9.38
C TRP A 13 -5.79 2.39 9.19
N TRP A 14 -6.37 3.38 8.51
CA TRP A 14 -7.81 3.39 8.23
C TRP A 14 -8.25 2.26 7.32
N ALA A 15 -7.46 1.93 6.30
CA ALA A 15 -7.71 0.78 5.44
C ALA A 15 -7.68 -0.53 6.24
N THR A 16 -6.70 -0.68 7.14
CA THR A 16 -6.60 -1.84 8.05
C THR A 16 -7.84 -1.96 8.92
N VAL A 17 -8.25 -0.87 9.59
CA VAL A 17 -9.46 -0.88 10.43
C VAL A 17 -10.71 -1.22 9.62
N ALA A 18 -10.86 -0.71 8.40
CA ALA A 18 -11.99 -1.03 7.54
C ALA A 18 -12.03 -2.52 7.14
N HIS A 19 -10.88 -3.11 6.79
CA HIS A 19 -10.80 -4.54 6.45
C HIS A 19 -10.97 -5.45 7.66
N LEU A 20 -10.45 -5.06 8.84
CA LEU A 20 -10.66 -5.81 10.08
C LEU A 20 -12.14 -5.81 10.47
N ARG A 21 -12.82 -4.66 10.37
CA ARG A 21 -14.26 -4.60 10.60
C ARG A 21 -15.00 -5.60 9.71
N LEU A 22 -14.66 -5.65 8.41
CA LEU A 22 -15.25 -6.62 7.47
C LEU A 22 -14.99 -8.07 7.86
N ALA A 23 -13.77 -8.39 8.31
CA ALA A 23 -13.43 -9.73 8.78
C ALA A 23 -14.28 -10.17 9.99
N PHE A 24 -14.72 -9.23 10.82
CA PHE A 24 -15.65 -9.47 11.94
C PHE A 24 -17.13 -9.28 11.56
N GLY A 25 -17.47 -9.30 10.27
CA GLY A 25 -18.84 -9.18 9.77
C GLY A 25 -19.48 -7.80 9.94
N ARG A 26 -18.66 -6.76 10.17
CA ARG A 26 -19.12 -5.38 10.41
C ARG A 26 -18.60 -4.45 9.30
N GLY A 27 -19.45 -3.61 8.73
CA GLY A 27 -19.03 -2.55 7.81
C GLY A 27 -19.22 -2.85 6.32
N ASP A 28 -18.64 -1.98 5.48
CA ASP A 28 -18.93 -1.91 4.04
C ASP A 28 -17.71 -2.30 3.19
N GLY A 29 -17.92 -3.31 2.34
CA GLY A 29 -16.93 -3.83 1.38
C GLY A 29 -16.39 -2.75 0.46
N THR A 30 -17.28 -1.90 -0.05
CA THR A 30 -16.96 -0.85 -1.01
C THR A 30 -16.03 0.18 -0.38
N ARG A 31 -16.39 0.65 0.82
CA ARG A 31 -15.55 1.59 1.59
C ARG A 31 -14.18 1.01 1.90
N ALA A 32 -14.10 -0.27 2.30
CA ALA A 32 -12.81 -0.89 2.59
C ALA A 32 -11.92 -0.99 1.35
N THR A 33 -12.47 -1.42 0.20
CA THR A 33 -11.72 -1.45 -1.07
C THR A 33 -11.26 -0.05 -1.49
N LEU A 34 -12.10 0.99 -1.36
CA LEU A 34 -11.73 2.38 -1.64
C LEU A 34 -10.57 2.86 -0.76
N LEU A 35 -10.67 2.64 0.55
CA LEU A 35 -9.60 3.02 1.49
C LEU A 35 -8.32 2.22 1.23
N GLY A 36 -8.44 0.92 0.93
CA GLY A 36 -7.32 0.07 0.53
C GLY A 36 -6.62 0.61 -0.71
N ASN A 37 -7.37 0.97 -1.75
CA ASN A 37 -6.83 1.55 -2.98
C ASN A 37 -6.10 2.87 -2.72
N LEU A 38 -6.67 3.77 -1.93
CA LEU A 38 -6.03 5.04 -1.58
C LEU A 38 -4.73 4.82 -0.78
N ALA A 39 -4.78 3.98 0.25
CA ALA A 39 -3.65 3.72 1.12
C ALA A 39 -2.48 3.05 0.39
N LEU A 40 -2.76 2.00 -0.38
CA LEU A 40 -1.75 1.24 -1.10
C LEU A 40 -1.21 2.02 -2.30
N SER A 41 -2.03 2.84 -2.97
CA SER A 41 -1.54 3.76 -4.00
C SER A 41 -0.61 4.84 -3.43
N ALA A 42 -0.91 5.36 -2.24
CA ALA A 42 -0.05 6.31 -1.54
C ALA A 42 1.29 5.66 -1.15
N LEU A 43 1.26 4.42 -0.65
CA LEU A 43 2.48 3.66 -0.35
C LEU A 43 3.31 3.37 -1.61
N ALA A 44 2.68 2.91 -2.70
CA ALA A 44 3.36 2.65 -3.97
C ALA A 44 4.02 3.92 -4.51
N ARG A 45 3.33 5.06 -4.47
CA ARG A 45 3.88 6.35 -4.90
C ARG A 45 5.05 6.80 -4.02
N LEU A 46 4.95 6.62 -2.71
CA LEU A 46 6.05 6.92 -1.78
C LEU A 46 7.29 6.09 -2.10
N ALA A 47 7.12 4.78 -2.23
CA ALA A 47 8.19 3.84 -2.52
C ALA A 47 8.84 4.14 -3.89
N LEU A 48 8.02 4.40 -4.92
CA LEU A 48 8.51 4.74 -6.25
C LEU A 48 9.27 6.07 -6.25
N MET A 49 8.77 7.09 -5.55
CA MET A 49 9.46 8.38 -5.45
C MET A 49 10.83 8.25 -4.79
N PHE A 50 10.94 7.47 -3.71
CA PHE A 50 12.24 7.20 -3.10
C PHE A 50 13.16 6.39 -4.02
N LEU A 51 12.63 5.38 -4.68
CA LEU A 51 13.41 4.51 -5.55
C LEU A 51 13.97 5.28 -6.76
N VAL A 52 13.10 5.99 -7.48
CA VAL A 52 13.49 6.85 -8.60
C VAL A 52 14.41 7.97 -8.12
N GLY A 53 14.07 8.62 -7.01
CA GLY A 53 14.88 9.70 -6.45
C GLY A 53 16.30 9.28 -6.12
N GLY A 54 16.49 8.18 -5.38
CA GLY A 54 17.85 7.76 -5.02
C GLY A 54 18.59 7.00 -6.13
N LEU A 55 17.90 6.41 -7.12
CA LEU A 55 18.57 5.88 -8.32
C LEU A 55 19.02 7.00 -9.27
N TRP A 56 18.23 8.07 -9.41
CA TRP A 56 18.56 9.21 -10.28
C TRP A 56 19.92 9.84 -9.94
N PHE A 57 20.24 9.94 -8.64
CA PHE A 57 21.53 10.45 -8.17
C PHE A 57 22.57 9.35 -7.92
N GLY A 58 22.25 8.08 -8.21
CA GLY A 58 23.13 6.93 -7.96
C GLY A 58 23.32 6.57 -6.48
N TYR A 59 22.69 7.27 -5.53
CA TYR A 59 22.80 7.01 -4.08
C TYR A 59 22.47 5.57 -3.70
N TRP A 60 21.47 4.98 -4.36
CA TRP A 60 21.04 3.62 -4.07
C TRP A 60 21.96 2.53 -4.61
N ILE A 61 22.76 2.83 -5.65
CA ILE A 61 23.71 1.87 -6.23
C ILE A 61 24.77 1.46 -5.18
N THR A 62 25.19 2.41 -4.35
CA THR A 62 26.17 2.18 -3.28
C THR A 62 25.52 1.83 -1.94
N PHE A 63 24.20 1.99 -1.80
CA PHE A 63 23.46 1.75 -0.57
C PHE A 63 22.29 0.77 -0.79
N GLY A 64 22.65 -0.47 -1.13
CA GLY A 64 21.72 -1.56 -1.47
C GLY A 64 20.60 -1.81 -0.45
N PRO A 65 20.83 -1.76 0.89
CA PRO A 65 19.75 -1.99 1.85
C PRO A 65 18.58 -1.00 1.73
N ALA A 66 18.86 0.29 1.49
CA ALA A 66 17.78 1.26 1.29
C ALA A 66 17.04 1.01 -0.02
N GLN A 67 17.75 0.65 -1.09
CA GLN A 67 17.11 0.25 -2.35
C GLN A 67 16.13 -0.92 -2.13
N GLN A 68 16.58 -1.95 -1.40
CA GLN A 68 15.78 -3.15 -1.13
C GLN A 68 14.50 -2.84 -0.34
N VAL A 69 14.56 -1.95 0.65
CA VAL A 69 13.37 -1.54 1.43
C VAL A 69 12.31 -0.94 0.51
N HIS A 70 12.69 0.00 -0.37
CA HIS A 70 11.72 0.65 -1.26
C HIS A 70 11.15 -0.32 -2.30
N PHE A 71 11.96 -1.23 -2.85
CA PHE A 71 11.45 -2.31 -3.71
C PHE A 71 10.45 -3.21 -2.97
N THR A 72 10.77 -3.59 -1.73
CA THR A 72 9.89 -4.45 -0.93
C THR A 72 8.56 -3.74 -0.65
N LEU A 73 8.60 -2.46 -0.27
CA LEU A 73 7.39 -1.67 -0.05
C LEU A 73 6.55 -1.54 -1.33
N LEU A 74 7.19 -1.40 -2.49
CA LEU A 74 6.50 -1.36 -3.78
C LEU A 74 5.81 -2.69 -4.09
N LEU A 75 6.51 -3.83 -3.87
CA LEU A 75 5.93 -5.17 -4.05
C LEU A 75 4.75 -5.41 -3.11
N VAL A 76 4.88 -5.02 -1.84
CA VAL A 76 3.79 -5.11 -0.85
C VAL A 76 2.60 -4.25 -1.28
N ALA A 77 2.83 -3.03 -1.75
CA ALA A 77 1.76 -2.14 -2.20
C ALA A 77 1.02 -2.70 -3.42
N VAL A 78 1.75 -3.18 -4.43
CA VAL A 78 1.16 -3.77 -5.64
C VAL A 78 0.44 -5.09 -5.33
N GLY A 79 1.06 -5.97 -4.55
CA GLY A 79 0.43 -7.22 -4.12
C GLY A 79 -0.84 -6.97 -3.32
N GLY A 80 -0.80 -6.00 -2.39
CA GLY A 80 -1.98 -5.55 -1.66
C GLY A 80 -3.07 -5.00 -2.59
N LEU A 81 -2.72 -4.19 -3.60
CA LEU A 81 -3.67 -3.64 -4.56
C LEU A 81 -4.38 -4.74 -5.34
N VAL A 82 -3.66 -5.78 -5.75
CA VAL A 82 -4.28 -6.96 -6.36
C VAL A 82 -5.27 -7.58 -5.39
N LEU A 83 -4.85 -7.88 -4.15
CA LEU A 83 -5.69 -8.56 -3.15
C LEU A 83 -6.98 -7.80 -2.82
N VAL A 84 -6.92 -6.47 -2.63
CA VAL A 84 -8.12 -5.69 -2.26
C VAL A 84 -9.13 -5.50 -3.40
N ASN A 85 -8.70 -5.73 -4.65
CA ASN A 85 -9.55 -5.65 -5.85
C ASN A 85 -9.88 -7.02 -6.46
N LEU A 86 -9.42 -8.13 -5.86
CA LEU A 86 -9.81 -9.45 -6.33
C LEU A 86 -11.34 -9.60 -6.26
N PRO A 87 -12.00 -10.10 -7.31
CA PRO A 87 -13.41 -10.43 -7.26
C PRO A 87 -13.63 -11.44 -6.14
N ARG A 88 -14.48 -11.08 -5.17
CA ARG A 88 -14.97 -12.06 -4.19
C ARG A 88 -15.94 -12.96 -4.94
N GLY A 89 -15.42 -14.03 -5.53
CA GLY A 89 -16.24 -15.06 -6.15
C GLY A 89 -17.32 -15.49 -5.16
N ARG A 90 -18.56 -15.59 -5.62
CA ARG A 90 -19.59 -16.35 -4.90
C ARG A 90 -19.03 -17.75 -4.73
N ALA A 91 -18.47 -18.07 -3.57
CA ALA A 91 -18.32 -19.45 -3.16
C ALA A 91 -19.73 -20.05 -3.24
N ALA A 92 -19.86 -21.05 -4.10
CA ALA A 92 -21.11 -21.66 -4.50
C ALA A 92 -22.02 -21.91 -3.30
N ALA A 93 -23.22 -21.33 -3.36
CA ALA A 93 -24.37 -21.79 -2.60
C ALA A 93 -24.93 -23.05 -3.26
#